data_AF-A0A2E1UTY2-F1
#
_entry.id   AF-A0A2E1UTY2-F1
#
_cell.length_a   1.000
_cell.length_b   1.000
_cell.length_c   1.000
_cell.angle_alpha   90.00
_cell.angle_beta   90.00
_cell.angle_gamma   90.00
#
_symmetry.space_group_name_H-M   'P 1'
#
loop_
_entity.id
_entity.type
_entity.pdbx_description
1 polymer ?
#
loop_
_entity_poly.entity_id
_entity_poly.type
_entity_poly.pdbx_seq_one_letter_code
_entity_poly.pdbx_strand_id
1 'polypeptide(L)' 'MDEMTFIDKIKKIIKMRHDDIVSAMASGGVDNMEKYQYMLGQIRTYQYLNQEISTLLNKKEQNEQDGTVININSKTKD' A
#
# COMPACT_ATOMS: atom_id res chain seq x y z
N MET A 1 -2.88 11.08 -18.18
CA MET A 1 -2.59 11.03 -16.73
C MET A 1 -1.44 10.07 -16.59
N ASP A 2 -0.29 10.51 -16.08
CA ASP A 2 0.87 9.62 -15.93
C ASP A 2 0.62 8.57 -14.83
N GLU A 3 1.39 7.47 -14.90
CA GLU A 3 1.27 6.32 -14.00
C GLU A 3 1.53 6.72 -12.53
N MET A 4 2.49 7.62 -12.30
CA MET A 4 2.85 8.06 -10.95
C MET A 4 1.72 8.87 -10.30
N THR A 5 1.09 9.75 -11.07
CA THR A 5 -0.10 10.52 -10.67
C THR A 5 -1.26 9.60 -10.34
N PHE A 6 -1.40 8.48 -11.03
CA PHE A 6 -2.43 7.48 -10.70
C PHE A 6 -2.14 6.79 -9.37
N ILE A 7 -0.89 6.38 -9.13
CA ILE A 7 -0.47 5.78 -7.86
C ILE A 7 -0.64 6.76 -6.68
N ASP A 8 -0.28 8.02 -6.87
CA ASP A 8 -0.45 9.06 -5.84
C ASP A 8 -1.92 9.29 -5.49
N LYS A 9 -2.83 9.23 -6.47
CA LYS A 9 -4.27 9.28 -6.23
C LYS A 9 -4.74 8.10 -5.40
N ILE A 10 -4.25 6.89 -5.69
CA ILE A 10 -4.59 5.69 -4.89
C ILE A 10 -4.09 5.86 -3.45
N LYS A 11 -2.83 6.24 -3.24
CA LYS A 11 -2.25 6.50 -1.90
C LYS A 11 -3.08 7.54 -1.14
N LYS A 12 -3.49 8.61 -1.82
CA LYS A 12 -4.34 9.65 -1.23
C LYS A 12 -5.69 9.10 -0.80
N ILE A 13 -6.37 8.31 -1.64
CA ILE A 13 -7.67 7.71 -1.31
C ILE A 13 -7.53 6.77 -0.12
N ILE A 14 -6.53 5.89 -0.09
CA ILE A 14 -6.30 4.96 1.01
C ILE A 14 -6.08 5.73 2.32
N LYS A 15 -5.26 6.78 2.30
CA LYS A 15 -5.04 7.64 3.46
C LYS A 15 -6.32 8.33 3.93
N MET A 16 -7.10 8.91 3.01
CA MET A 16 -8.37 9.54 3.35
C MET A 16 -9.33 8.55 4.01
N ARG A 17 -9.44 7.31 3.48
CA ARG A 17 -10.30 6.29 4.09
C ARG A 17 -9.81 5.83 5.46
N HIS A 18 -8.50 5.68 5.65
CA HIS A 18 -7.94 5.41 6.96
C HIS A 18 -8.34 6.50 7.96
N ASP A 19 -8.14 7.77 7.59
CA ASP A 19 -8.39 8.92 8.46
C ASP A 19 -9.90 9.10 8.76
N ASP A 20 -10.78 8.83 7.79
CA ASP A 20 -12.24 8.80 7.98
C ASP A 20 -12.65 7.81 9.08
N ILE A 21 -12.10 6.59 9.04
CA ILE A 21 -12.42 5.54 10.02
C ILE A 21 -11.83 5.88 11.40
N VAL A 22 -10.60 6.37 11.45
CA VAL A 22 -9.99 6.85 12.71
C VAL A 22 -10.82 7.97 13.33
N SER A 23 -11.25 8.94 12.52
CA SER A 23 -12.10 10.05 12.98
C SER A 23 -13.43 9.55 13.54
N ALA A 24 -14.09 8.62 12.84
CA ALA A 24 -15.34 8.02 13.29
C ALA A 24 -15.18 7.20 14.59
N MET A 25 -14.05 6.53 14.79
CA MET A 25 -13.74 5.84 16.04
C MET A 25 -13.48 6.83 17.19
N ALA A 26 -12.70 7.88 16.93
CA ALA A 26 -12.34 8.88 17.94
C ALA A 26 -13.54 9.75 18.36
N SER A 27 -14.52 9.97 17.48
CA SER A 27 -15.72 10.75 17.77
C SER A 27 -16.79 9.98 18.57
N GLY A 28 -16.50 8.76 19.02
CA GLY A 28 -17.45 7.93 19.74
C GLY A 28 -18.51 7.27 18.86
N GLY A 29 -18.27 7.16 17.54
CA GLY A 29 -19.19 6.51 16.59
C GLY A 29 -19.28 4.98 16.69
N VAL A 30 -18.70 4.41 17.74
CA VAL A 30 -18.59 2.97 17.97
C VAL A 30 -19.50 2.58 19.13
N ASP A 31 -20.61 1.94 18.80
CA ASP A 31 -21.69 1.57 19.73
C ASP A 31 -21.51 0.16 20.30
N ASN A 32 -20.66 -0.68 19.70
CA ASN A 32 -20.43 -2.05 20.13
C ASN A 32 -19.03 -2.57 19.74
N MET A 33 -18.61 -3.67 20.39
CA MET A 33 -17.28 -4.25 20.18
C MET A 33 -17.11 -4.91 18.81
N GLU A 34 -18.16 -5.44 18.19
CA GLU A 34 -18.08 -6.02 16.84
C GLU A 34 -17.75 -4.93 15.81
N LYS A 35 -18.46 -3.81 15.87
CA LYS A 35 -18.20 -2.61 15.05
C LYS A 35 -16.81 -2.05 15.32
N TYR A 36 -16.37 -2.00 16.58
CA TYR A 36 -15.00 -1.61 16.94
C TYR A 36 -13.96 -2.49 16.23
N GLN A 37 -14.08 -3.82 16.33
CA GLN A 37 -13.14 -4.75 15.73
C GLN A 37 -13.16 -4.68 14.20
N TYR A 38 -14.35 -4.51 13.61
CA TYR A 38 -14.48 -4.32 12.17
C TYR A 38 -13.76 -3.06 11.69
N MET A 39 -13.98 -1.92 12.34
CA MET A 39 -13.29 -0.65 12.01
C MET A 39 -11.78 -0.75 12.25
N LEU A 40 -11.34 -1.42 13.32
CA LEU A 40 -9.93 -1.68 13.56
C LEU A 40 -9.31 -2.56 12.47
N GLY A 41 -10.05 -3.54 11.95
CA GLY A 41 -9.67 -4.34 10.80
C GLY A 41 -9.47 -3.47 9.55
N GLN A 42 -10.40 -2.55 9.27
CA GLN A 42 -10.27 -1.61 8.15
C GLN A 42 -9.03 -0.72 8.26
N ILE A 43 -8.77 -0.17 9.45
CA ILE A 43 -7.57 0.65 9.72
C ILE A 43 -6.30 -0.14 9.37
N ARG A 44 -6.18 -1.37 9.88
CA ARG A 44 -5.03 -2.24 9.60
C ARG A 44 -4.90 -2.53 8.10
N THR A 45 -5.99 -2.82 7.42
CA THR A 45 -5.97 -3.05 5.97
C THR A 45 -5.45 -1.84 5.21
N TYR A 46 -5.92 -0.63 5.51
CA TYR A 46 -5.41 0.57 4.83
C TYR A 46 -3.93 0.84 5.12
N GLN A 47 -3.47 0.56 6.34
CA GLN A 47 -2.04 0.63 6.67
C GLN A 47 -1.21 -0.37 5.86
N TYR A 48 -1.66 -1.63 5.78
CA TYR A 48 -0.99 -2.66 4.98
C TYR A 48 -0.95 -2.32 3.49
N LEU A 49 -2.05 -1.82 2.92
CA LEU A 49 -2.08 -1.41 1.52
C LEU A 49 -1.10 -0.25 1.25
N ASN A 50 -1.04 0.75 2.12
CA ASN A 50 -0.07 1.84 2.01
C ASN A 50 1.39 1.34 2.08
N GLN A 51 1.68 0.39 2.96
CA GLN A 51 3.01 -0.21 3.09
C GLN A 51 3.38 -1.05 1.86
N GLU A 52 2.46 -1.85 1.34
CA GLU A 52 2.70 -2.68 0.16
C GLU A 52 2.96 -1.81 -1.07
N ILE A 53 2.15 -0.76 -1.29
CA ILE A 53 2.39 0.21 -2.37
C ILE A 53 3.77 0.83 -2.24
N SER A 54 4.19 1.22 -1.04
CA SER A 54 5.51 1.80 -0.80
C SER A 54 6.63 0.79 -1.08
N THR A 55 6.44 -0.47 -0.69
CA THR A 55 7.37 -1.57 -0.99
C THR A 55 7.51 -1.81 -2.48
N LEU A 56 6.39 -1.81 -3.21
CA LEU A 56 6.37 -1.98 -4.67
C LEU A 56 7.06 -0.83 -5.39
N LEU A 57 6.81 0.42 -4.97
CA LEU A 57 7.49 1.60 -5.52
C LEU A 57 9.00 1.56 -5.27
N ASN A 58 9.42 1.24 -4.04
CA ASN A 58 10.85 1.10 -3.73
C ASN A 58 11.53 0.02 -4.58
N LYS A 59 10.86 -1.13 -4.80
CA LYS A 59 11.35 -2.18 -5.70
C LYS A 59 11.44 -1.69 -7.15
N LYS A 60 10.45 -0.92 -7.61
CA LYS A 60 10.46 -0.32 -8.96
C LYS A 60 11.66 0.63 -9.11
N GLU A 61 11.86 1.53 -8.15
CA GLU A 61 12.99 2.47 -8.14
C GLU A 61 14.34 1.77 -8.14
N GLN A 62 14.54 0.72 -7.33
CA GLN A 62 15.78 -0.07 -7.34
C GLN A 62 16.03 -0.77 -8.68
N ASN A 63 15.00 -1.38 -9.28
CA ASN A 63 15.13 -2.04 -10.58
C ASN A 63 15.36 -1.04 -11.74
N GLU A 64 14.89 0.20 -11.61
CA GLU A 64 15.16 1.29 -12.54
C GLU A 64 16.58 1.85 -12.37
N GLN A 65 17.10 1.94 -11.14
CA GLN A 65 18.44 2.46 -10.83
C GLN A 65 19.56 1.44 -11.09
N ASP A 66 19.36 0.17 -10.73
CA ASP A 66 20.37 -0.88 -10.87
C ASP A 66 20.38 -1.52 -12.28
N GLY A 67 19.39 -1.21 -13.11
CA GLY A 67 19.16 -1.89 -14.39
C GLY A 67 18.81 -3.37 -14.18
N THR A 68 18.04 -3.96 -15.10
CA THR A 68 17.82 -5.42 -15.05
C THR A 68 19.14 -6.13 -15.39
N VAL A 69 19.90 -6.56 -14.38
CA VAL A 69 21.10 -7.39 -14.57
C VAL A 69 20.66 -8.80 -14.99
N ILE A 70 20.46 -9.00 -16.30
CA ILE A 70 20.24 -10.32 -16.87
C ILE A 70 21.61 -11.00 -16.95
N ASN A 71 21.84 -12.02 -16.11
CA ASN A 71 23.03 -12.86 -16.23
C ASN A 71 22.87 -13.82 -17.43
N ILE A 72 23.40 -13.41 -18.59
CA ILE A 72 23.33 -14.18 -19.85
C ILE A 72 24.25 -15.43 -19.81
N ASN A 73 25.04 -15.63 -18.75
CA ASN A 73 25.93 -16.78 -18.62
C ASN A 73 25.26 -18.02 -17.99
N SER A 74 23.96 -18.26 -18.21
CA SER A 74 23.42 -19.61 -18.00
C SER A 74 24.01 -20.52 -19.07
N LYS A 75 25.16 -21.11 -18.76
CA LYS A 75 25.82 -22.12 -19.58
C LYS A 75 24.77 -23.12 -20.07
N THR A 76 24.56 -23.18 -21.37
CA THR A 76 24.07 -24.38 -22.05
C THR A 76 24.95 -25.52 -21.55
N LYS A 77 24.38 -26.41 -20.74
CA LYS A 77 24.99 -27.69 -20.44
C LYS A 77 24.76 -28.57 -21.65
N ASP A 78 25.79 -28.72 -22.47
CA ASP A 78 25.97 -29.92 -23.29
C ASP A 78 26.20 -31.14 -22.37
#